data_AF-A0AAN9GAH1-F1
#
_entry.id   AF-A0AAN9GAH1-F1
#
_cell.length_a   1.000
_cell.length_b   1.000
_cell.length_c   1.000
_cell.angle_alpha   90.00
_cell.angle_beta   90.00
_cell.angle_gamma   90.00
#
_symmetry.space_group_name_H-M   'P 1'
#
loop_
_entity.id
_entity.type
_entity.pdbx_description
1 polymer ?
#
loop_
_entity_poly.entity_id
_entity_poly.type
_entity_poly.pdbx_seq_one_letter_code
_entity_poly.pdbx_strand_id
1 'polypeptide(L)'
;METPTSVRDALRPGDWVTSIDLTDAYFHILIHPSDRKWLRFLWGEKMFQFRALPFGLSLAPWIFTMVVPDLFTLLDCPELLRIWGLNSGITEI
;
A
#
# COMPACT_ATOMS: atom_id res chain seq x y z
N MET A 1 3.50 4.64 -14.09
CA MET A 1 3.47 3.27 -13.56
C MET A 1 4.92 2.87 -13.40
N GLU A 2 5.37 2.67 -12.16
CA GLU A 2 6.71 2.15 -11.92
C GLU A 2 6.85 0.77 -12.56
N THR A 3 7.98 0.54 -13.22
CA THR A 3 8.30 -0.76 -13.84
C THR A 3 9.55 -1.32 -13.18
N PRO A 4 9.79 -2.64 -13.19
CA PRO A 4 11.01 -3.21 -12.66
C PRO A 4 12.28 -2.58 -13.26
N THR A 5 12.22 -2.18 -14.53
CA THR A 5 13.30 -1.46 -15.21
C THR A 5 13.52 -0.06 -14.64
N SER A 6 12.44 0.72 -14.44
CA SER A 6 12.50 2.05 -13.81
C SER A 6 13.17 2.00 -12.43
N VAL A 7 12.75 1.04 -11.61
CA VAL A 7 13.32 0.84 -10.27
C VAL A 7 14.80 0.49 -10.35
N ARG A 8 15.19 -0.44 -11.22
CA ARG A 8 16.58 -0.83 -11.39
C ARG A 8 17.46 0.33 -11.86
N ASP A 9 16.96 1.13 -12.80
CA ASP A 9 17.70 2.25 -13.37
C ASP A 9 17.83 3.42 -12.36
N ALA A 10 17.00 3.45 -11.31
CA ALA A 10 17.11 4.40 -10.21
C ALA A 10 18.17 4.02 -9.14
N LEU A 11 18.59 2.75 -9.07
CA LEU A 11 19.57 2.26 -8.08
C LEU A 11 21.01 2.63 -8.47
N ARG A 12 21.83 2.96 -7.48
CA ARG A 12 23.26 3.26 -7.64
C ARG A 12 24.13 2.17 -7.03
N PRO A 13 25.36 1.97 -7.53
CA PRO A 13 26.32 1.09 -6.88
C PRO A 13 26.57 1.52 -5.43
N GLY A 14 26.37 0.60 -4.48
CA GLY A 14 26.52 0.85 -3.04
C GLY A 14 25.20 1.11 -2.29
N ASP A 15 24.07 1.21 -2.98
CA ASP A 15 22.76 1.36 -2.33
C ASP A 15 22.35 0.08 -1.59
N TRP A 16 21.83 0.24 -0.37
CA TRP A 16 21.17 -0.83 0.36
C TRP A 16 19.68 -0.82 0.05
N VAL A 17 19.15 -1.98 -0.31
CA VAL A 17 17.73 -2.16 -0.63
C VAL A 17 17.07 -3.11 0.35
N THR A 18 15.83 -2.80 0.69
CA THR A 18 14.95 -3.69 1.45
C THR A 18 13.66 -3.91 0.68
N SER A 19 13.07 -5.09 0.82
CA SER A 19 11.77 -5.41 0.22
C SER A 19 10.75 -5.59 1.34
N ILE A 20 9.63 -4.89 1.23
CA ILE A 20 8.50 -5.00 2.15
C ILE A 20 7.33 -5.54 1.35
N ASP A 21 6.91 -6.76 1.67
CA ASP A 21 5.69 -7.36 1.13
C ASP A 21 4.54 -7.16 2.13
N LEU A 22 3.43 -6.59 1.65
CA LEU A 22 2.25 -6.36 2.48
C LEU A 22 1.30 -7.55 2.35
N THR A 23 1.22 -8.37 3.40
CA THR A 23 0.24 -9.45 3.47
C THR A 23 -1.18 -8.88 3.42
N ASP A 24 -2.03 -9.46 2.58
CA ASP A 24 -3.44 -9.06 2.42
C ASP A 24 -3.65 -7.55 2.18
N ALA A 25 -2.75 -6.92 1.41
CA ALA A 25 -2.65 -5.47 1.29
C ALA A 25 -3.97 -4.75 0.94
N TYR A 26 -4.84 -5.38 0.13
CA TYR A 26 -6.13 -4.81 -0.24
C TYR A 26 -7.09 -4.68 0.95
N PHE A 27 -7.03 -5.59 1.93
CA PHE A 27 -7.92 -5.52 3.09
C PHE A 27 -7.61 -4.34 4.04
N HIS A 28 -6.47 -3.68 3.89
CA HIS A 28 -6.20 -2.42 4.59
C HIS A 28 -7.00 -1.24 4.04
N ILE A 29 -7.53 -1.33 2.81
CA ILE A 29 -8.29 -0.26 2.17
C ILE A 29 -9.78 -0.46 2.45
N LEU A 30 -10.35 0.39 3.30
CA LEU A 30 -11.77 0.36 3.62
C LEU A 30 -12.63 0.89 2.47
N ILE A 31 -13.76 0.23 2.24
CA ILE A 31 -14.77 0.69 1.27
C ILE A 31 -15.73 1.64 1.98
N HIS A 32 -16.01 2.77 1.33
CA HIS A 32 -16.98 3.74 1.81
C HIS A 32 -18.36 3.09 2.01
N PRO A 33 -19.08 3.35 3.12
CA PRO A 33 -20.34 2.66 3.44
C PRO A 33 -21.40 2.69 2.32
N SER A 34 -21.47 3.76 1.52
CA SER A 34 -22.42 3.88 0.40
C SER A 34 -22.19 2.86 -0.72
N ASP A 35 -20.94 2.40 -0.87
CA ASP A 35 -20.51 1.63 -2.04
C ASP A 35 -20.44 0.12 -1.73
N ARG A 36 -20.45 -0.25 -0.44
CA ARG A 36 -20.47 -1.65 0.02
C ARG A 36 -21.63 -2.46 -0.57
N LYS A 37 -22.74 -1.81 -0.92
CA LYS A 37 -23.91 -2.44 -1.51
C LYS A 37 -23.62 -3.13 -2.86
N TRP A 38 -22.58 -2.68 -3.58
CA TRP A 38 -22.15 -3.25 -4.86
C TRP A 38 -21.21 -4.44 -4.70
N LEU A 39 -20.67 -4.64 -3.49
CA LEU A 39 -19.71 -5.69 -3.15
C LEU A 39 -20.35 -6.71 -2.21
N ARG A 40 -21.62 -7.04 -2.48
CA ARG A 40 -22.40 -8.01 -1.73
C ARG A 40 -22.37 -9.36 -2.41
N PHE A 41 -22.34 -10.41 -1.61
CA PHE A 41 -22.43 -11.79 -2.07
C PHE A 41 -23.35 -12.59 -1.16
N LEU A 42 -23.90 -13.66 -1.71
CA LEU A 42 -24.72 -14.61 -0.97
C LEU A 42 -23.88 -15.80 -0.57
N TRP A 43 -24.03 -16.24 0.67
CA TRP A 43 -23.45 -17.48 1.16
C TRP A 43 -24.49 -18.22 2.00
N GLY A 44 -24.95 -19.37 1.50
CA GLY A 44 -26.16 -20.02 2.00
C GLY A 44 -27.37 -19.09 1.86
N GLU A 45 -28.10 -18.91 2.97
CA GLU A 45 -29.29 -18.03 3.03
C GLU A 45 -28.97 -16.62 3.55
N LYS A 46 -27.68 -16.28 3.71
CA LYS A 46 -27.25 -15.00 4.27
C LYS A 46 -26.54 -14.14 3.22
N MET A 47 -26.86 -12.84 3.24
CA MET A 47 -26.18 -11.83 2.44
C MET A 47 -25.04 -11.21 3.25
N PHE A 48 -23.84 -11.22 2.66
CA PHE A 48 -22.65 -10.61 3.21
C PHE A 48 -22.23 -9.42 2.36
N GLN A 49 -21.50 -8.49 2.96
CA GLN A 49 -20.97 -7.31 2.28
C GLN A 49 -19.52 -7.09 2.67
N PHE A 50 -18.66 -6.85 1.69
CA PHE A 50 -17.28 -6.49 1.96
C PHE A 50 -17.19 -5.11 2.63
N ARG A 51 -16.36 -5.03 3.68
CA ARG A 51 -16.04 -3.76 4.37
C ARG A 51 -14.74 -3.15 3.89
N ALA A 52 -13.84 -3.98 3.38
CA ALA A 52 -12.56 -3.63 2.79
C ALA A 52 -12.45 -4.20 1.38
N LEU A 53 -11.55 -3.65 0.58
CA LEU A 53 -11.37 -3.97 -0.84
C LEU A 53 -11.14 -5.48 -1.04
N PRO A 54 -12.06 -6.20 -1.71
CA PRO A 54 -11.92 -7.64 -1.88
C PRO A 54 -10.92 -8.01 -2.98
N PHE A 55 -10.29 -9.19 -2.83
CA PHE A 55 -9.60 -9.83 -3.93
C PHE A 55 -10.58 -10.21 -5.05
N GLY A 56 -10.11 -10.14 -6.30
CA GLY A 56 -10.93 -10.43 -7.49
C GLY A 56 -11.74 -9.25 -8.02
N LEU A 57 -11.74 -8.09 -7.32
CA LEU A 57 -12.26 -6.86 -7.90
C LEU A 57 -11.26 -6.31 -8.92
N SER A 58 -11.69 -6.12 -10.17
CA SER A 58 -10.82 -5.62 -11.25
C SER A 58 -10.20 -4.25 -10.95
N LEU A 59 -10.89 -3.43 -10.17
CA LEU A 59 -10.42 -2.11 -9.74
C LEU A 59 -9.45 -2.17 -8.55
N ALA A 60 -9.32 -3.30 -7.86
CA ALA A 60 -8.51 -3.37 -6.64
C ALA A 60 -7.03 -2.98 -6.88
N PRO A 61 -6.34 -3.47 -7.93
CA PRO A 61 -4.97 -3.05 -8.21
C PRO A 61 -4.86 -1.55 -8.51
N TRP A 62 -5.83 -0.99 -9.24
CA TRP A 62 -5.84 0.43 -9.57
C TRP A 62 -6.03 1.31 -8.34
N ILE A 63 -7.02 0.98 -7.49
CA ILE A 63 -7.24 1.68 -6.21
C ILE A 63 -5.98 1.60 -5.35
N PHE A 64 -5.32 0.44 -5.29
CA PHE A 64 -4.09 0.27 -4.53
C PHE A 64 -2.97 1.20 -5.03
N THR A 65 -2.77 1.30 -6.35
CA THR A 65 -1.77 2.22 -6.93
C THR A 65 -2.07 3.70 -6.68
N MET A 66 -3.32 4.06 -6.39
CA MET A 66 -3.69 5.42 -6.02
C MET A 66 -3.39 5.75 -4.55
N VAL A 67 -3.55 4.78 -3.64
CA VAL A 67 -3.40 4.98 -2.19
C VAL A 67 -1.94 4.86 -1.73
N VAL A 68 -1.17 3.96 -2.34
CA VAL A 68 0.21 3.68 -1.93
C VAL A 68 1.15 4.90 -1.95
N PRO A 69 1.09 5.81 -2.95
CA PRO A 69 1.90 7.03 -2.92
C PRO A 69 1.65 7.91 -1.68
N ASP A 70 0.40 8.06 -1.26
CA ASP A 70 0.05 8.84 -0.06
C ASP A 70 0.67 8.22 1.20
N LEU A 71 0.70 6.88 1.28
CA LEU A 71 1.36 6.15 2.36
C LEU A 71 2.88 6.41 2.38
N PHE A 72 3.54 6.38 1.22
CA PHE A 72 4.97 6.69 1.14
C PHE A 72 5.26 8.14 1.51
N THR A 73 4.41 9.07 1.10
CA THR A 73 4.55 10.49 1.47
C THR A 73 4.48 10.68 2.99
N LEU A 74 3.63 9.90 3.67
CA LEU A 74 3.56 9.88 5.13
C LEU A 74 4.84 9.31 5.77
N LEU A 75 5.43 8.27 5.17
CA LEU A 75 6.68 7.66 5.65
C LEU A 75 7.89 8.59 5.45
N ASP A 76 7.91 9.34 4.36
CA ASP A 76 8.96 10.33 4.04
C ASP A 76 8.80 11.65 4.80
N CYS A 77 7.70 11.81 5.57
CA CYS A 77 7.45 13.00 6.38
C CYS A 77 8.57 13.20 7.43
N PRO A 78 9.37 14.29 7.33
CA PRO A 78 10.51 14.52 8.23
C PRO A 78 10.11 14.64 9.70
N GLU A 79 8.90 15.13 9.96
CA GLU A 79 8.36 15.31 11.32
C GLU A 79 8.04 13.97 11.99
N LEU A 80 7.58 12.98 11.23
CA LEU A 80 7.35 11.63 11.72
C LEU A 80 8.67 10.88 11.91
N LEU A 81 9.62 10.99 10.97
CA LEU A 81 10.96 10.40 11.12
C LEU A 81 11.70 10.89 12.38
N ARG A 82 11.48 12.16 12.77
CA ARG A 82 11.95 12.72 14.05
C ARG A 82 11.32 12.06 15.28
N ILE A 83 10.04 11.71 15.24
CA ILE A 83 9.33 11.01 16.34
C ILE A 83 9.83 9.56 16.48
N TRP A 84 10.16 8.91 15.36
CA TRP A 84 10.73 7.55 15.33
C TRP A 84 12.22 7.48 15.67
N GLY A 85 12.89 8.61 15.94
CA GLY A 85 14.28 8.63 16.39
C GLY A 85 15.29 8.17 15.35
N LEU A 86 14.95 8.20 14.05
CA LEU A 86 15.89 7.91 12.98
C LEU A 86 16.78 9.14 12.74
N ASN A 87 17.67 9.42 13.69
CA ASN A 87 18.72 10.41 13.50
C ASN A 87 19.66 9.93 12.38
N SER A 88 19.85 10.80 11.41
CA SER A 88 20.79 10.70 10.30
C SER A 88 22.20 10.37 10.81
N GLY A 89 22.55 9.08 10.84
CA GLY A 89 23.83 8.59 11.36
C GLY A 89 24.37 7.37 10.62
N ILE A 90 23.83 7.05 9.44
CA ILE A 90 24.35 5.97 8.58
C ILE A 90 24.78 6.59 7.25
N THR A 91 25.84 7.40 7.32
CA THR A 91 26.65 7.83 6.17
C THR A 91 28.06 7.99 6.71
N GLU A 92 28.78 6.88 6.79
CA GLU A 92 30.25 6.73 6.79
C GLU A 92 30.60 5.34 7.34
N ILE A 93 30.55 4.30 6.50
CA ILE A 93 31.50 3.17 6.42
C ILE A 93 31.46 2.65 4.98
#